data_AF-M2RLD1-F1
#
_entry.id   AF-M2RLD1-F1
#
_cell.length_a   1.000
_cell.length_b   1.000
_cell.length_c   1.000
_cell.angle_alpha   90.00
_cell.angle_beta   90.00
_cell.angle_gamma   90.00
#
_symmetry.space_group_name_H-M   'P 1'
#
loop_
_entity.id
_entity.type
_entity.pdbx_description
1 polymer ?
#
loop_
_entity_poly.entity_id
_entity_poly.type
_entity_poly.pdbx_seq_one_letter_code
_entity_poly.pdbx_strand_id
1 'polypeptide(L)'
;MSQLGLDTAELITLLQSNWTNNCTAIATCALVFYDHATTISREVDYIWGRKLNSVTLLFHLNRWTLFAWAISEALDFMSQNTIPRCVGFSMLDYILNILLFAIWALFSAVRTYAISGGSWWLSVLVLCLNLVPLVTSALSYFEKTTYQMVSVPVLGLQCLISADTSQSRQIQFTAASRTCVITSDVIVLVITWVKTFKIKREAVRNNVSVPLVSMLLRDGTTYFIALLTLNILSITGIITNVFTETVNIFVVPYGLLLVTTP
;
A
#
# COMPACT_ATOMS: atom_id res chain seq x y z
N MET A 1 -19.77 13.84 27.61
CA MET A 1 -18.50 13.13 27.35
C MET A 1 -18.55 11.85 28.15
N SER A 2 -18.63 10.70 27.48
CA SER A 2 -18.60 9.39 28.12
C SER A 2 -17.14 8.96 28.34
N GLN A 3 -16.80 8.58 29.56
CA GLN A 3 -15.57 7.82 29.80
C GLN A 3 -15.79 6.40 29.29
N LEU A 4 -14.83 5.89 28.51
CA LEU A 4 -14.88 4.52 28.02
C LEU A 4 -14.56 3.58 29.21
N GLY A 5 -15.55 2.82 29.68
CA GLY A 5 -15.40 1.86 30.78
C GLY A 5 -14.82 0.53 30.30
N LEU A 6 -13.57 0.52 29.83
CA LEU A 6 -12.86 -0.71 29.42
C LEU A 6 -12.34 -1.48 30.63
N ASP A 7 -12.35 -2.80 30.53
CA ASP A 7 -11.58 -3.65 31.45
C ASP A 7 -10.07 -3.42 31.25
N THR A 8 -9.29 -3.67 32.30
CA THR A 8 -7.84 -3.55 32.30
C THR A 8 -7.16 -4.34 31.18
N ALA A 9 -7.65 -5.55 30.88
CA ALA A 9 -7.13 -6.37 29.79
C ALA A 9 -7.40 -5.75 28.41
N GLU A 10 -8.62 -5.25 28.18
CA GLU A 10 -9.01 -4.58 26.93
C GLU A 10 -8.25 -3.26 26.73
N LEU A 11 -7.99 -2.54 27.82
CA LEU A 11 -7.21 -1.31 27.76
C LEU A 11 -5.75 -1.58 27.36
N ILE A 12 -5.13 -2.63 27.89
CA ILE A 12 -3.74 -3.01 27.55
C ILE A 12 -3.64 -3.38 26.06
N THR A 13 -4.57 -4.20 25.55
CA THR A 13 -4.55 -4.61 24.14
C THR A 13 -4.77 -3.42 23.19
N LEU A 14 -5.68 -2.51 23.53
CA LEU A 14 -5.90 -1.28 22.77
C LEU A 14 -4.65 -0.40 22.73
N LEU A 15 -4.01 -0.18 23.89
CA LEU A 15 -2.79 0.62 23.99
C LEU A 15 -1.64 0.01 23.19
N GLN A 16 -1.47 -1.32 23.25
CA GLN A 16 -0.41 -2.02 22.53
C GLN A 16 -0.63 -1.99 21.01
N SER A 17 -1.88 -2.16 20.56
CA SER A 17 -2.25 -2.04 19.15
C SER A 17 -2.00 -0.62 18.64
N ASN A 18 -2.48 0.38 19.36
CA ASN A 18 -2.30 1.79 19.03
C ASN A 18 -0.81 2.18 18.96
N TRP A 19 -0.01 1.73 19.94
CA TRP A 19 1.44 1.96 19.96
C TRP A 19 2.12 1.36 18.72
N THR A 20 1.77 0.12 18.37
CA THR A 20 2.36 -0.59 17.23
C THR A 20 2.02 0.11 15.90
N ASN A 21 0.77 0.53 15.73
CA ASN A 21 0.32 1.26 14.54
C ASN A 21 1.02 2.62 14.43
N ASN A 22 1.14 3.35 15.54
CA ASN A 22 1.82 4.64 15.57
C ASN A 22 3.32 4.54 15.24
N CYS A 23 4.02 3.58 15.83
CA CYS A 23 5.44 3.36 15.50
C CYS A 23 5.63 3.02 14.03
N THR A 24 4.71 2.22 13.48
CA THR A 24 4.69 1.82 12.08
C THR A 24 4.44 3.01 11.16
N ALA A 25 3.42 3.81 11.44
CA ALA A 25 3.08 4.99 10.65
C ALA A 25 4.26 5.98 10.59
N ILE A 26 4.91 6.26 11.72
CA ILE A 26 6.09 7.16 11.77
C ILE A 26 7.24 6.59 10.94
N ALA A 27 7.54 5.29 11.09
CA ALA A 27 8.61 4.65 10.33
C ALA A 27 8.37 4.75 8.81
N THR A 28 7.12 4.52 8.39
CA THR A 28 6.74 4.63 6.97
C THR A 28 6.78 6.07 6.47
N CYS A 29 6.29 7.04 7.26
CA CYS A 29 6.39 8.46 6.90
C CYS A 29 7.85 8.89 6.74
N ALA A 30 8.72 8.51 7.68
CA ALA A 30 10.14 8.80 7.62
C ALA A 30 10.78 8.21 6.36
N LEU A 31 10.42 6.99 5.98
CA LEU A 31 10.89 6.35 4.75
C LEU A 31 10.42 7.11 3.50
N VAL A 32 9.14 7.49 3.43
CA VAL A 32 8.59 8.24 2.29
C VAL A 32 9.28 9.60 2.15
N PHE A 33 9.48 10.33 3.25
CA PHE A 33 10.17 11.61 3.22
C PHE A 33 11.65 11.48 2.86
N TYR A 34 12.32 10.45 3.38
CA TYR A 34 13.72 10.16 3.05
C TYR A 34 13.87 9.84 1.56
N ASP A 35 13.02 8.96 1.02
CA ASP A 35 13.03 8.63 -0.40
C ASP A 35 12.79 9.90 -1.24
N HIS A 36 11.81 10.71 -0.89
CA HIS A 36 11.54 11.97 -1.58
C HIS A 36 12.75 12.90 -1.61
N ALA A 37 13.39 13.11 -0.45
CA ALA A 37 14.54 14.00 -0.32
C ALA A 37 15.75 13.52 -1.13
N THR A 38 15.99 12.21 -1.19
CA THR A 38 17.17 11.65 -1.88
C THR A 38 16.98 11.44 -3.38
N THR A 39 15.75 11.31 -3.85
CA THR A 39 15.44 11.07 -5.27
C THR A 39 15.14 12.36 -6.04
N ILE A 40 14.67 13.42 -5.38
CA ILE A 40 14.17 14.64 -6.05
C ILE A 40 15.18 15.29 -6.99
N SER A 41 16.46 15.39 -6.62
CA SER A 41 17.48 16.00 -7.48
C SER A 41 17.60 15.28 -8.82
N ARG A 42 17.65 13.94 -8.79
CA ARG A 42 17.72 13.11 -10.00
C ARG A 42 16.43 13.23 -10.83
N GLU A 43 15.28 13.28 -10.19
CA GLU A 43 14.01 13.38 -10.91
C GLU A 43 13.82 14.73 -11.59
N VAL A 44 14.27 15.81 -10.97
CA VAL A 44 14.24 17.14 -11.58
C VAL A 44 15.09 17.13 -12.87
N ASP A 45 16.28 16.53 -12.83
CA ASP A 45 17.18 16.44 -13.98
C ASP A 45 16.64 15.53 -15.09
N TYR A 46 16.08 14.36 -14.74
CA TYR A 46 15.75 13.32 -15.72
C TYR A 46 14.28 13.27 -16.13
N ILE A 47 13.34 13.71 -15.29
CA ILE A 47 11.90 13.47 -15.47
C ILE A 47 11.13 14.78 -15.65
N TRP A 48 11.36 15.80 -14.82
CA TRP A 48 10.48 16.97 -14.74
C TRP A 48 10.51 17.86 -16.00
N GLY A 49 11.61 17.85 -16.76
CA GLY A 49 11.73 18.59 -18.03
C GLY A 49 11.16 17.86 -19.26
N ARG A 50 10.65 16.63 -19.13
CA ARG A 50 10.17 15.83 -20.27
C ARG A 50 8.69 16.11 -20.59
N LYS A 51 8.30 15.86 -21.85
CA LYS A 51 6.88 15.95 -22.27
C LYS A 51 6.03 14.99 -21.44
N LEU A 52 4.88 15.47 -20.97
CA LEU A 52 3.91 14.65 -20.24
C LEU A 52 3.38 13.54 -21.15
N ASN A 53 3.74 12.30 -20.84
CA ASN A 53 3.12 11.09 -21.39
C ASN A 53 2.41 10.33 -20.25
N SER A 54 1.68 9.27 -20.59
CA SER A 54 0.90 8.50 -19.60
C SER A 54 1.76 7.92 -18.47
N VAL A 55 3.01 7.54 -18.74
CA VAL A 55 3.93 6.97 -17.73
C VAL A 55 4.46 8.05 -16.79
N THR A 56 4.87 9.21 -17.34
CA THR A 56 5.32 10.37 -16.55
C THR A 56 4.18 10.93 -15.70
N LEU A 57 2.95 10.97 -16.22
CA LEU A 57 1.78 11.35 -15.44
C LEU A 57 1.54 10.39 -14.28
N LEU A 58 1.54 9.09 -14.54
CA LEU A 58 1.34 8.06 -13.51
C LEU A 58 2.42 8.12 -12.42
N PHE A 59 3.67 8.38 -12.81
CA PHE A 59 4.78 8.60 -11.88
C PHE A 59 4.53 9.80 -10.95
N HIS A 60 4.16 10.97 -11.50
CA HIS A 60 3.89 12.15 -10.68
C HIS A 60 2.67 11.97 -9.77
N LEU A 61 1.61 11.33 -10.28
CA LEU A 61 0.43 11.01 -9.47
C LEU A 61 0.82 10.15 -8.28
N ASN A 62 1.60 9.09 -8.49
CA ASN A 62 2.09 8.25 -7.41
C ASN A 62 2.90 9.03 -6.38
N ARG A 63 3.90 9.78 -6.85
CA ARG A 63 4.83 10.48 -5.98
C ARG A 63 4.12 11.47 -5.07
N TRP A 64 3.30 12.35 -5.63
CA TRP A 64 2.61 13.37 -4.86
C TRP A 64 1.47 12.81 -4.00
N THR A 65 0.79 11.76 -4.45
CA THR A 65 -0.24 11.09 -3.62
C THR A 65 0.40 10.44 -2.40
N LEU A 66 1.55 9.77 -2.59
CA LEU A 66 2.27 9.13 -1.50
C LEU A 66 2.83 10.15 -0.49
N PHE A 67 3.33 11.28 -0.98
CA PHE A 67 3.77 12.39 -0.13
C PHE A 67 2.61 13.00 0.66
N ALA A 68 1.47 13.22 0.00
CA ALA A 68 0.27 13.74 0.65
C ALA A 68 -0.24 12.78 1.74
N TRP A 69 -0.20 11.46 1.47
CA TRP A 69 -0.55 10.44 2.45
C TRP A 69 0.41 10.44 3.66
N ALA A 70 1.72 10.51 3.44
CA ALA A 70 2.69 10.59 4.54
C ALA A 70 2.50 11.87 5.38
N ILE A 71 2.09 12.99 4.76
CA ILE A 71 1.73 14.20 5.50
C ILE A 71 0.45 13.98 6.30
N SER A 72 -0.61 13.41 5.73
CA SER A 72 -1.87 13.21 6.48
C SER A 72 -1.65 12.31 7.70
N GLU A 73 -0.87 11.24 7.56
CA GLU A 73 -0.47 10.35 8.66
C GLU A 73 0.34 11.09 9.73
N ALA A 74 1.34 11.88 9.32
CA ALA A 74 2.14 12.68 10.26
C ALA A 74 1.29 13.72 11.02
N LEU A 75 0.28 14.30 10.36
CA LEU A 75 -0.63 15.26 10.98
C LEU A 75 -1.63 14.60 11.93
N ASP A 76 -1.94 13.31 11.76
CA ASP A 76 -2.88 12.60 12.64
C ASP A 76 -2.34 12.39 14.06
N PHE A 77 -1.01 12.46 14.24
CA PHE A 77 -0.39 12.53 15.56
C PHE A 77 -0.75 13.80 16.35
N MET A 78 -1.30 14.82 15.71
CA MET A 78 -1.84 16.00 16.41
C MET A 78 -3.26 15.71 16.91
N SER A 79 -3.53 16.07 18.16
CA SER A 79 -4.81 15.75 18.82
C SER A 79 -6.03 16.27 18.04
N GLN A 80 -6.88 15.35 17.57
CA GLN A 80 -8.12 15.66 16.87
C GLN A 80 -9.23 16.04 17.86
N ASN A 81 -9.20 17.28 18.35
CA ASN A 81 -10.06 17.68 19.48
C ASN A 81 -11.54 17.92 19.12
N THR A 82 -11.92 17.78 17.85
CA THR A 82 -13.28 18.08 17.36
C THR A 82 -13.72 17.07 16.32
N ILE A 83 -15.01 16.70 16.34
CA ILE A 83 -15.61 15.76 15.39
C ILE A 83 -15.38 16.17 13.92
N PRO A 84 -15.60 17.43 13.48
CA PRO A 84 -15.42 17.79 12.08
C PRO A 84 -13.99 17.60 11.58
N ARG A 85 -12.98 17.85 12.43
CA ARG A 85 -11.58 17.59 12.09
C ARG A 85 -11.33 16.09 11.94
N CYS A 86 -11.76 15.28 12.90
CA CYS A 86 -11.64 13.83 12.82
C CYS A 86 -12.27 13.26 11.54
N VAL A 87 -13.50 13.66 11.21
CA VAL A 87 -14.19 13.23 9.99
C VAL A 87 -13.41 13.67 8.74
N GLY A 88 -12.91 14.91 8.73
CA GLY A 88 -12.11 15.44 7.61
C GLY A 88 -10.81 14.66 7.39
N PHE A 89 -10.07 14.36 8.46
CA PHE A 89 -8.84 13.57 8.39
C PHE A 89 -9.12 12.13 7.95
N SER A 90 -10.13 11.48 8.55
CA SER A 90 -10.53 10.12 8.14
C SER A 90 -10.94 10.06 6.67
N MET A 91 -11.69 11.05 6.17
CA MET A 91 -12.08 11.13 4.77
C MET A 91 -10.86 11.37 3.85
N LEU A 92 -9.93 12.24 4.25
CA LEU A 92 -8.72 12.52 3.48
C LEU A 92 -7.83 11.27 3.37
N ASP A 93 -7.52 10.63 4.49
CA ASP A 93 -6.72 9.41 4.53
C ASP A 93 -7.34 8.33 3.64
N TYR A 94 -8.65 8.16 3.74
CA TYR A 94 -9.38 7.20 2.96
C TYR A 94 -9.33 7.45 1.44
N ILE A 95 -9.51 8.71 1.01
CA ILE A 95 -9.38 9.10 -0.41
C ILE A 95 -7.96 8.83 -0.91
N LEU A 96 -6.95 9.19 -0.12
CA LEU A 96 -5.54 8.97 -0.48
C LEU A 96 -5.23 7.49 -0.60
N ASN A 97 -5.71 6.64 0.31
CA ASN A 97 -5.56 5.19 0.25
C ASN A 97 -6.20 4.59 -1.03
N ILE A 98 -7.42 4.99 -1.37
CA ILE A 98 -8.08 4.58 -2.63
C ILE A 98 -7.22 4.98 -3.84
N LEU A 99 -6.73 6.22 -3.88
CA LEU A 99 -5.89 6.67 -4.98
C LEU A 99 -4.60 5.85 -5.09
N LEU A 100 -3.94 5.57 -3.97
CA LEU A 100 -2.72 4.77 -3.93
C LEU A 100 -2.96 3.33 -4.42
N PHE A 101 -4.07 2.70 -4.02
CA PHE A 101 -4.45 1.39 -4.54
C PHE A 101 -4.70 1.41 -6.05
N ALA A 102 -5.39 2.44 -6.56
CA ALA A 102 -5.67 2.57 -7.99
C ALA A 102 -4.37 2.71 -8.79
N ILE A 103 -3.45 3.54 -8.28
CA ILE A 103 -2.13 3.76 -8.87
C ILE A 103 -1.34 2.44 -8.88
N TRP A 104 -1.31 1.71 -7.77
CA TRP A 104 -0.64 0.40 -7.71
C TRP A 104 -1.24 -0.60 -8.71
N ALA A 105 -2.57 -0.72 -8.75
CA ALA A 105 -3.25 -1.60 -9.70
C ALA A 105 -2.86 -1.27 -11.15
N LEU A 106 -2.80 0.01 -11.49
CA LEU A 106 -2.43 0.47 -12.83
C LEU A 106 -0.96 0.20 -13.15
N PHE A 107 -0.03 0.46 -12.22
CA PHE A 107 1.38 0.14 -12.39
C PHE A 107 1.60 -1.35 -12.60
N SER A 108 0.95 -2.19 -11.79
CA SER A 108 1.07 -3.64 -11.88
C SER A 108 0.55 -4.17 -13.23
N ALA A 109 -0.59 -3.63 -13.69
CA ALA A 109 -1.15 -3.96 -15.01
C ALA A 109 -0.23 -3.53 -16.16
N VAL A 110 0.19 -2.26 -16.20
CA VAL A 110 1.07 -1.72 -17.25
C VAL A 110 2.40 -2.49 -17.30
N ARG A 111 2.97 -2.82 -16.14
CA ARG A 111 4.17 -3.65 -16.04
C ARG A 111 3.94 -5.03 -16.64
N THR A 112 2.84 -5.68 -16.31
CA THR A 112 2.48 -7.00 -16.85
C THR A 112 2.29 -6.95 -18.36
N TYR A 113 1.64 -5.92 -18.88
CA TYR A 113 1.47 -5.71 -20.31
C TYR A 113 2.83 -5.58 -21.03
N ALA A 114 3.73 -4.76 -20.49
CA ALA A 114 5.07 -4.55 -21.04
C ALA A 114 5.92 -5.83 -21.02
N ILE A 115 6.01 -6.51 -19.87
CA ILE A 115 6.82 -7.73 -19.71
C ILE A 115 6.27 -8.89 -20.53
N SER A 116 4.95 -9.00 -20.63
CA SER A 116 4.33 -10.08 -21.39
C SER A 116 4.52 -9.96 -22.90
N GLY A 117 5.04 -8.83 -23.38
CA GLY A 117 5.22 -8.55 -24.81
C GLY A 117 3.91 -8.12 -25.48
N GLY A 118 3.04 -7.42 -24.75
CA GLY A 118 1.78 -6.90 -25.28
C GLY A 118 0.56 -7.82 -25.10
N SER A 119 0.63 -8.84 -24.25
CA SER A 119 -0.55 -9.69 -23.98
C SER A 119 -1.52 -8.97 -23.05
N TRP A 120 -2.63 -8.49 -23.61
CA TRP A 120 -3.61 -7.70 -22.87
C TRP A 120 -4.39 -8.53 -21.83
N TRP A 121 -4.60 -9.83 -22.08
CA TRP A 121 -5.36 -10.70 -21.18
C TRP A 121 -4.76 -10.80 -19.77
N LEU A 122 -3.44 -11.02 -19.67
CA LEU A 122 -2.75 -11.12 -18.38
C LEU A 122 -2.75 -9.78 -17.64
N SER A 123 -2.60 -8.69 -18.38
CA SER A 123 -2.68 -7.33 -17.83
C SER A 123 -4.06 -7.03 -17.25
N VAL A 124 -5.13 -7.40 -17.95
CA VAL A 124 -6.51 -7.22 -17.48
C VAL A 124 -6.79 -8.09 -16.25
N LEU A 125 -6.31 -9.34 -16.25
CA LEU A 125 -6.44 -10.22 -15.08
C LEU A 125 -5.76 -9.62 -13.83
N VAL A 126 -4.52 -9.16 -13.96
CA VAL A 126 -3.76 -8.50 -12.88
C VAL A 126 -4.45 -7.22 -12.42
N LEU A 127 -5.00 -6.43 -13.35
CA LEU A 127 -5.77 -5.23 -13.02
C LEU A 127 -7.03 -5.58 -12.22
N CYS A 128 -7.82 -6.55 -12.68
CA CYS A 128 -9.04 -6.99 -12.00
C CYS A 128 -8.76 -7.51 -10.59
N LEU A 129 -7.68 -8.27 -10.40
CA LEU A 129 -7.29 -8.77 -9.08
C LEU A 129 -6.89 -7.62 -8.13
N ASN A 130 -6.15 -6.63 -8.63
CA ASN A 130 -5.74 -5.47 -7.83
C ASN A 130 -6.85 -4.42 -7.65
N LEU A 131 -7.97 -4.52 -8.39
CA LEU A 131 -9.16 -3.69 -8.16
C LEU A 131 -10.00 -4.16 -6.96
N VAL A 132 -9.84 -5.41 -6.51
CA VAL A 132 -10.63 -5.95 -5.38
C VAL A 132 -10.42 -5.15 -4.08
N PRO A 133 -9.18 -4.84 -3.63
CA PRO A 133 -8.95 -4.00 -2.46
C PRO A 133 -9.59 -2.61 -2.54
N LEU A 134 -9.64 -2.01 -3.74
CA LEU A 134 -10.31 -0.73 -3.95
C LEU A 134 -11.80 -0.83 -3.68
N VAL A 135 -12.44 -1.85 -4.24
CA VAL A 135 -13.89 -2.05 -4.13
C VAL A 135 -14.28 -2.43 -2.70
N THR A 136 -13.53 -3.31 -2.05
CA THR A 136 -13.82 -3.72 -0.67
C THR A 136 -13.60 -2.57 0.31
N SER A 137 -12.55 -1.78 0.12
CA SER A 137 -12.32 -0.56 0.90
C SER A 137 -13.44 0.44 0.66
N ALA A 138 -13.85 0.68 -0.61
CA ALA A 138 -15.00 1.52 -1.00
C ALA A 138 -16.24 1.15 -0.18
N LEU A 139 -16.61 -0.14 -0.22
CA LEU A 139 -17.80 -0.66 0.43
C LEU A 139 -17.73 -0.56 1.95
N SER A 140 -16.57 -0.80 2.58
CA SER A 140 -16.45 -0.73 4.04
C SER A 140 -16.67 0.69 4.60
N TYR A 141 -16.32 1.72 3.84
CA TYR A 141 -16.56 3.11 4.25
C TYR A 141 -18.00 3.57 4.07
N PHE A 142 -18.66 3.12 3.00
CA PHE A 142 -20.07 3.44 2.76
C PHE A 142 -21.03 2.71 3.72
N GLU A 143 -20.56 1.67 4.41
CA GLU A 143 -21.28 1.14 5.57
C GLU A 143 -21.31 2.20 6.69
N LYS A 144 -22.34 2.15 7.56
CA LYS A 144 -22.65 3.21 8.53
C LYS A 144 -21.49 3.39 9.53
N THR A 145 -20.60 4.31 9.19
CA THR A 145 -19.48 4.72 10.05
C THR A 145 -19.95 5.84 10.97
N THR A 146 -19.85 5.60 12.27
CA THR A 146 -20.19 6.55 13.33
C THR A 146 -18.93 7.09 13.97
N TYR A 147 -18.94 8.38 14.30
CA TYR A 147 -17.82 9.08 14.91
C TYR A 147 -18.22 9.57 16.29
N GLN A 148 -17.42 9.23 17.30
CA GLN A 148 -17.67 9.64 18.68
C GLN A 148 -16.37 10.11 19.34
N MET A 149 -16.47 11.20 20.10
CA MET A 149 -15.36 11.70 20.92
C MET A 149 -15.43 11.08 22.30
N VAL A 150 -14.42 10.31 22.67
CA VAL A 150 -14.32 9.65 23.97
C VAL A 150 -13.01 10.01 24.65
N SER A 151 -13.03 10.09 25.98
CA SER A 151 -11.80 10.23 26.76
C SER A 151 -11.29 8.84 27.12
N VAL A 152 -10.12 8.47 26.59
CA VAL A 152 -9.43 7.23 26.92
C VAL A 152 -8.37 7.51 27.98
N PRO A 153 -8.29 6.73 29.07
CA PRO A 153 -7.21 6.88 30.05
C PRO A 153 -5.83 6.85 29.37
N VAL A 154 -4.90 7.70 29.81
CA VAL A 154 -3.53 7.85 29.26
C VAL A 154 -3.46 8.51 27.86
N LEU A 155 -4.37 8.21 26.96
CA LEU A 155 -4.39 8.72 25.57
C LEU A 155 -5.13 10.07 25.41
N GLY A 156 -5.92 10.48 26.40
CA GLY A 156 -6.66 11.73 26.37
C GLY A 156 -7.92 11.66 25.51
N LEU A 157 -8.27 12.78 24.89
CA LEU A 157 -9.46 12.88 24.03
C LEU A 157 -9.16 12.24 22.67
N GLN A 158 -9.90 11.19 22.34
CA GLN A 158 -9.72 10.39 21.12
C GLN A 158 -11.02 10.38 20.30
N CYS A 159 -10.86 10.33 18.98
CA CYS A 159 -11.97 10.13 18.07
C CYS A 159 -12.09 8.63 17.75
N LEU A 160 -13.14 7.98 18.25
CA LEU A 160 -13.43 6.60 17.88
C LEU A 160 -14.30 6.55 16.63
N ILE A 161 -13.82 5.77 15.67
CA ILE A 161 -14.52 5.41 14.45
C ILE A 161 -15.13 4.04 14.69
N SER A 162 -16.44 3.93 14.57
CA SER A 162 -17.17 2.67 14.77
C SER A 162 -18.02 2.37 13.56
N ALA A 163 -17.74 1.26 12.88
CA ALA A 163 -18.53 0.79 11.74
C ALA A 163 -19.57 -0.23 12.22
N ASP A 164 -20.83 -0.06 11.82
CA ASP A 164 -21.92 -1.01 12.08
C ASP A 164 -21.88 -2.18 11.08
N THR A 165 -20.73 -2.85 11.00
CA THR A 165 -20.49 -3.97 10.10
C THR A 165 -20.43 -5.27 10.88
N SER A 166 -21.05 -6.34 10.36
CA SER A 166 -20.88 -7.66 10.94
C SER A 166 -19.41 -8.11 10.85
N GLN A 167 -18.82 -8.55 11.97
CA GLN A 167 -17.43 -9.02 12.03
C GLN A 167 -17.11 -10.06 10.93
N SER A 168 -18.07 -10.92 10.62
CA SER A 168 -17.98 -11.90 9.53
C SER A 168 -17.74 -11.28 8.15
N ARG A 169 -18.36 -10.14 7.85
CA ARG A 169 -18.25 -9.46 6.56
C ARG A 169 -16.90 -8.73 6.42
N GLN A 170 -16.41 -8.12 7.50
CA GLN A 170 -15.08 -7.51 7.53
C GLN A 170 -13.97 -8.55 7.27
N ILE A 171 -14.08 -9.73 7.89
CA ILE A 171 -13.15 -10.85 7.66
C ILE A 171 -13.20 -11.29 6.19
N GLN A 172 -14.40 -11.43 5.61
CA GLN A 172 -14.56 -11.82 4.21
C GLN A 172 -13.95 -10.81 3.24
N PHE A 173 -14.23 -9.52 3.41
CA PHE A 173 -13.67 -8.46 2.57
C PHE A 173 -12.15 -8.41 2.65
N THR A 174 -11.60 -8.52 3.86
CA THR A 174 -10.15 -8.56 4.07
C THR A 174 -9.54 -9.78 3.39
N ALA A 175 -10.09 -10.98 3.61
CA ALA A 175 -9.59 -12.22 3.03
C ALA A 175 -9.63 -12.22 1.49
N ALA A 176 -10.73 -11.75 0.90
CA ALA A 176 -10.87 -11.63 -0.55
C ALA A 176 -9.82 -10.68 -1.13
N SER A 177 -9.69 -9.48 -0.56
CA SER A 177 -8.73 -8.46 -1.01
C SER A 177 -7.30 -8.96 -0.99
N ARG A 178 -6.89 -9.58 0.12
CA ARG A 178 -5.51 -10.10 0.29
C ARG A 178 -5.20 -11.24 -0.65
N THR A 179 -6.13 -12.19 -0.80
CA THR A 179 -5.94 -13.34 -1.69
C THR A 179 -5.78 -12.88 -3.14
N CYS A 180 -6.57 -11.90 -3.57
CA CYS A 180 -6.48 -11.35 -4.92
C CYS A 180 -5.15 -10.63 -5.17
N VAL A 181 -4.68 -9.79 -4.24
CA VAL A 181 -3.39 -9.08 -4.36
C VAL A 181 -2.22 -10.08 -4.42
N ILE A 182 -2.19 -11.08 -3.53
CA ILE A 182 -1.14 -12.11 -3.54
C ILE A 182 -1.15 -12.89 -4.84
N THR A 183 -2.33 -13.28 -5.31
CA THR A 183 -2.45 -13.99 -6.58
C THR A 183 -1.92 -13.13 -7.73
N SER A 184 -2.23 -11.83 -7.70
CA SER A 184 -1.73 -10.86 -8.67
C SER A 184 -0.20 -10.78 -8.63
N ASP A 185 0.40 -10.58 -7.45
CA ASP A 185 1.85 -10.47 -7.29
C ASP A 185 2.57 -11.76 -7.73
N VAL A 186 2.02 -12.93 -7.41
CA VAL A 186 2.56 -14.22 -7.88
C VAL A 186 2.51 -14.31 -9.40
N ILE A 187 1.39 -13.92 -10.03
CA ILE A 187 1.27 -13.92 -11.50
C ILE A 187 2.35 -13.01 -12.11
N VAL A 188 2.49 -11.78 -11.61
CA VAL A 188 3.48 -10.81 -12.11
C VAL A 188 4.90 -11.35 -11.95
N LEU A 189 5.21 -11.96 -10.79
CA LEU A 189 6.51 -12.57 -10.50
C LEU A 189 6.82 -13.72 -11.47
N VAL A 190 5.88 -14.65 -11.66
CA VAL A 190 6.06 -15.80 -12.56
C VAL A 190 6.24 -15.34 -14.01
N ILE A 191 5.43 -14.39 -14.49
CA ILE A 191 5.57 -13.84 -15.85
C ILE A 191 6.94 -13.18 -16.02
N THR A 192 7.35 -12.38 -15.02
CA THR A 192 8.66 -11.73 -15.01
C THR A 192 9.76 -12.77 -15.13
N TRP A 193 9.74 -13.83 -14.33
CA TRP A 193 10.74 -14.90 -14.37
C TRP A 193 10.75 -15.62 -15.72
N VAL A 194 9.60 -16.08 -16.21
CA VAL A 194 9.52 -16.84 -17.47
C VAL A 194 10.07 -16.04 -18.64
N LYS A 195 9.64 -14.78 -18.79
CA LYS A 195 10.08 -13.91 -19.88
C LYS A 195 11.56 -13.58 -19.77
N THR A 196 12.02 -13.35 -18.56
CA THR A 196 13.42 -13.13 -18.28
C THR A 196 14.29 -14.33 -18.64
N PHE A 197 13.96 -15.52 -18.14
CA PHE A 197 14.75 -16.72 -18.39
C PHE A 197 14.82 -17.01 -19.88
N LYS A 198 13.73 -16.72 -20.62
CA LYS A 198 13.72 -16.78 -22.07
C LYS A 198 14.72 -15.80 -22.71
N ILE A 199 14.71 -14.52 -22.32
CA ILE A 199 15.66 -13.50 -22.82
C ILE A 199 17.11 -13.91 -22.51
N LYS A 200 17.40 -14.35 -21.27
CA LYS A 200 18.74 -14.80 -20.88
C LYS A 200 19.19 -16.01 -21.71
N ARG A 201 18.31 -16.99 -21.89
CA ARG A 201 18.60 -18.19 -22.69
C ARG A 201 18.87 -17.83 -24.15
N GLU A 202 18.10 -16.91 -24.73
CA GLU A 202 18.30 -16.44 -26.10
C GLU A 202 19.61 -15.64 -26.25
N ALA A 203 19.94 -14.78 -25.28
CA ALA A 203 21.19 -14.03 -25.28
C ALA A 203 22.43 -14.95 -25.20
N VAL A 204 22.40 -15.95 -24.31
CA VAL A 204 23.46 -16.97 -24.20
C VAL A 204 23.58 -17.77 -25.50
N ARG A 205 22.45 -18.16 -26.11
CA ARG A 205 22.45 -18.89 -27.38
C ARG A 205 23.05 -18.09 -28.53
N ASN A 206 22.93 -16.76 -28.50
CA ASN A 206 23.45 -15.86 -29.51
C ASN A 206 24.83 -15.27 -29.14
N ASN A 207 25.51 -15.77 -28.09
CA ASN A 207 26.77 -15.25 -27.57
C ASN A 207 26.75 -13.73 -27.26
N VAL A 208 25.58 -13.18 -26.96
CA VAL A 208 25.42 -11.77 -26.56
C VAL A 208 25.53 -11.69 -25.04
N SER A 209 26.54 -10.96 -24.55
CA SER A 209 26.63 -10.63 -23.13
C SER A 209 25.48 -9.70 -22.75
N VAL A 210 24.63 -10.10 -21.80
CA VAL A 210 23.55 -9.27 -21.25
C VAL A 210 23.77 -8.93 -19.76
N PRO A 211 24.87 -8.19 -19.44
CA PRO A 211 25.16 -7.78 -18.06
C PRO A 211 24.07 -6.85 -17.50
N LEU A 212 23.49 -5.99 -18.35
CA LEU A 212 22.43 -5.06 -17.92
C LEU A 212 21.15 -5.80 -17.52
N VAL A 213 20.68 -6.75 -18.32
CA VAL A 213 19.50 -7.57 -18.00
C VAL A 213 19.75 -8.37 -16.72
N SER A 214 20.96 -8.89 -16.51
CA SER A 214 21.33 -9.63 -15.29
C SER A 214 21.38 -8.76 -14.03
N MET A 215 21.79 -7.49 -14.13
CA MET A 215 21.79 -6.54 -13.00
C MET A 215 20.38 -6.07 -12.67
N LEU A 216 19.64 -5.61 -13.69
CA LEU A 216 18.25 -5.16 -13.56
C LEU A 216 17.35 -6.29 -13.02
N LEU A 217 17.74 -7.54 -13.27
CA LEU A 217 17.10 -8.72 -12.74
C LEU A 217 17.32 -8.99 -11.27
N ARG A 218 18.56 -8.81 -10.80
CA ARG A 218 18.90 -9.04 -9.40
C ARG A 218 18.08 -8.09 -8.55
N ASP A 219 18.07 -6.81 -8.92
CA ASP A 219 17.33 -5.78 -8.21
C ASP A 219 15.82 -6.05 -8.31
N GLY A 220 15.31 -6.23 -9.54
CA GLY A 220 13.90 -6.56 -9.83
C GLY A 220 13.34 -7.74 -9.03
N THR A 221 14.09 -8.83 -8.89
CA THR A 221 13.63 -10.03 -8.17
C THR A 221 13.71 -9.92 -6.66
N THR A 222 14.71 -9.23 -6.09
CA THR A 222 14.69 -8.90 -4.65
C THR A 222 13.45 -8.09 -4.28
N TYR A 223 13.01 -7.16 -5.13
CA TYR A 223 11.81 -6.37 -4.87
C TYR A 223 10.53 -7.21 -4.84
N PHE A 224 10.36 -8.12 -5.80
CA PHE A 224 9.20 -9.01 -5.83
C PHE A 224 9.16 -9.99 -4.67
N ILE A 225 10.32 -10.52 -4.27
CA ILE A 225 10.41 -11.41 -3.12
C ILE A 225 10.09 -10.65 -1.83
N ALA A 226 10.59 -9.41 -1.67
CA ALA A 226 10.25 -8.58 -0.53
C ALA A 226 8.74 -8.28 -0.45
N LEU A 227 8.12 -7.88 -1.57
CA LEU A 227 6.68 -7.61 -1.65
C LEU A 227 5.84 -8.86 -1.36
N LEU A 228 6.21 -10.01 -1.93
CA LEU A 228 5.55 -11.28 -1.66
C LEU A 228 5.68 -11.67 -0.18
N THR A 229 6.87 -11.48 0.41
CA THR A 229 7.12 -11.77 1.83
C THR A 229 6.25 -10.88 2.73
N LEU A 230 6.17 -9.58 2.43
CA LEU A 230 5.31 -8.63 3.16
C LEU A 230 3.83 -9.01 3.06
N ASN A 231 3.35 -9.39 1.87
CA ASN A 231 1.98 -9.83 1.69
C ASN A 231 1.68 -11.16 2.41
N ILE A 232 2.61 -12.11 2.44
CA ILE A 232 2.46 -13.37 3.21
C ILE A 232 2.42 -13.07 4.71
N LEU A 233 3.32 -12.20 5.19
CA LEU A 233 3.33 -11.74 6.59
C LEU A 233 1.99 -11.10 6.97
N SER A 234 1.36 -10.36 6.05
CA SER A 234 0.01 -9.81 6.21
C SER A 234 -1.03 -10.88 6.55
N ILE A 235 -1.08 -11.95 5.75
CA ILE A 235 -2.04 -13.04 5.97
C ILE A 235 -1.77 -13.74 7.29
N THR A 236 -0.49 -14.04 7.60
CA THR A 236 -0.16 -14.68 8.87
C THR A 236 -0.52 -13.80 10.06
N GLY A 237 -0.36 -12.49 9.96
CA GLY A 237 -0.76 -11.52 10.99
C GLY A 237 -2.26 -11.48 11.23
N ILE A 238 -3.06 -11.62 10.16
CA ILE A 238 -4.53 -11.69 10.23
C ILE A 238 -4.99 -13.02 10.84
N ILE A 239 -4.45 -14.16 10.39
CA ILE A 239 -4.82 -15.49 10.90
C ILE A 239 -4.50 -15.60 12.40
N THR A 240 -3.42 -14.94 12.85
CA THR A 240 -2.98 -14.97 14.24
C THR A 240 -3.63 -13.89 15.12
N ASN A 241 -4.41 -12.95 14.55
CA ASN A 241 -4.97 -11.78 15.25
C ASN A 241 -3.92 -10.89 15.96
N VAL A 242 -2.66 -10.93 15.53
CA VAL A 242 -1.58 -10.15 16.18
C VAL A 242 -1.30 -8.83 15.45
N PHE A 243 -1.57 -8.75 14.14
CA PHE A 243 -1.15 -7.60 13.30
C PHE A 243 -2.18 -7.19 12.23
N THR A 244 -3.46 -7.08 12.60
CA THR A 244 -4.56 -6.87 11.64
C THR A 244 -4.48 -5.54 10.89
N GLU A 245 -4.05 -4.46 11.55
CA GLU A 245 -3.98 -3.10 10.99
C GLU A 245 -2.58 -2.70 10.50
N THR A 246 -1.53 -3.24 11.12
CA THR A 246 -0.14 -2.82 10.92
C THR A 246 0.37 -3.08 9.50
N VAL A 247 -0.16 -4.11 8.82
CA VAL A 247 0.37 -4.52 7.51
C VAL A 247 -0.24 -3.72 6.35
N ASN A 248 -1.43 -3.11 6.53
CA ASN A 248 -1.98 -2.17 5.54
C ASN A 248 -1.06 -0.97 5.32
N ILE A 249 -0.51 -0.43 6.41
CA ILE A 249 0.33 0.76 6.43
C ILE A 249 1.69 0.50 5.76
N PHE A 250 2.18 -0.75 5.76
CA PHE A 250 3.46 -1.10 5.14
C PHE A 250 3.34 -1.42 3.64
N VAL A 251 2.32 -2.16 3.23
CA VAL A 251 2.31 -2.81 1.92
C VAL A 251 2.11 -1.80 0.78
N VAL A 252 1.24 -0.80 0.97
CA VAL A 252 0.95 0.21 -0.06
C VAL A 252 2.13 1.17 -0.27
N PRO A 253 2.73 1.76 0.78
CA PRO A 253 3.85 2.68 0.61
C PRO A 253 5.12 1.97 0.13
N TYR A 254 5.42 0.77 0.64
CA TYR A 254 6.58 0.02 0.15
C TYR A 254 6.40 -0.44 -1.30
N GLY A 255 5.22 -0.90 -1.70
CA GLY A 255 4.95 -1.25 -3.10
C GLY A 255 5.17 -0.07 -4.05
N LEU A 256 4.84 1.15 -3.62
CA LEU A 256 4.91 2.36 -4.44
C LEU A 256 6.27 3.10 -4.39
N LEU A 257 6.98 3.05 -3.25
CA LEU A 257 8.37 3.50 -3.12
C LEU A 257 9.32 2.65 -3.96
N LEU A 258 9.06 1.35 -4.04
CA LEU A 258 9.88 0.42 -4.82
C LEU A 258 9.61 0.49 -6.32
N VAL A 259 8.50 1.11 -6.76
CA VAL A 259 8.19 1.37 -8.18
C VAL A 259 8.79 2.68 -8.68
N THR A 260 9.13 3.60 -7.77
CA THR A 260 9.66 4.95 -8.09
C THR A 260 11.18 5.03 -8.05
N THR A 261 11.85 4.04 -7.48
CA THR A 261 13.32 3.95 -7.49
C THR A 261 13.81 3.31 -8.80
N PRO A 262 14.65 4.02 -9.59
CA PRO A 262 15.17 3.52 -10.86
C PRO A 262 16.26 2.46 -10.71
#